data_AF-A0A7K2YVR9-F1
#
_entry.id   AF-A0A7K2YVR9-F1
#
_cell.length_a   1.000
_cell.length_b   1.000
_cell.length_c   1.000
_cell.angle_alpha   90.00
_cell.angle_beta   90.00
_cell.angle_gamma   90.00
#
_symmetry.space_group_name_H-M   'P 1'
#
loop_
_entity.id
_entity.type
_entity.pdbx_description
1 polymer ?
#
loop_
_entity_poly.entity_id
_entity_poly.type
_entity_poly.pdbx_seq_one_letter_code
_entity_poly.pdbx_strand_id
1 'polypeptide(L)'
;MVGGHWVQREREALGKGAAGWSGRYLAARHVASLTAVKVLFLAAVWLVFGLSLAPFAVVVGLVVDALSHWWADRRHTLARLARRTGKGGWWDHDPQAPYLLDQSWHTGWLFVAALIVTGVTS
;
A
#
# COMPACT_ATOMS: atom_id res chain seq x y z
N MET A 1 -3.03 -5.92 6.10
CA MET A 1 -2.11 -5.11 6.94
C MET A 1 -2.86 -4.38 8.05
N VAL A 2 -2.26 -4.18 9.22
CA VAL A 2 -2.90 -3.59 10.43
C VAL A 2 -3.54 -2.22 10.11
N GLY A 3 -2.81 -1.28 9.51
CA GLY A 3 -3.37 0.03 9.15
C GLY A 3 -4.51 -0.06 8.12
N GLY A 4 -4.47 -1.04 7.21
CA GLY A 4 -5.51 -1.21 6.18
C GLY A 4 -6.85 -1.75 6.70
N HIS A 5 -6.89 -2.36 7.88
CA HIS A 5 -8.11 -2.97 8.42
C HIS A 5 -8.60 -2.27 9.68
N TRP A 6 -7.67 -1.79 10.51
CA TRP A 6 -8.01 -1.18 11.80
C TRP A 6 -8.13 0.34 11.74
N VAL A 7 -7.42 0.99 10.81
CA VAL A 7 -7.39 2.47 10.71
C VAL A 7 -8.24 2.97 9.52
N GLN A 8 -8.43 2.13 8.51
CA GLN A 8 -9.23 2.46 7.33
C GLN A 8 -10.70 2.70 7.70
N ARG A 9 -11.28 3.78 7.17
CA ARG A 9 -12.70 4.06 7.37
C ARG A 9 -13.57 3.32 6.35
N GLU A 10 -14.79 2.99 6.74
CA GLU A 10 -15.76 2.30 5.88
C GLU A 10 -15.94 3.00 4.52
N ARG A 11 -16.14 4.33 4.51
CA ARG A 11 -16.28 5.10 3.27
C ARG A 11 -15.06 5.01 2.34
N GLU A 12 -13.86 4.84 2.89
CA GLU A 12 -12.65 4.64 2.09
C GLU A 12 -12.66 3.22 1.52
N ALA A 13 -13.03 2.21 2.31
CA ALA A 13 -13.12 0.82 1.87
C ALA A 13 -14.09 0.62 0.71
N LEU A 14 -15.28 1.23 0.81
CA LEU A 14 -16.30 1.14 -0.22
C LEU A 14 -16.01 2.03 -1.43
N GLY A 15 -15.37 3.19 -1.23
CA GLY A 15 -15.28 4.23 -2.26
C GLY A 15 -13.93 4.39 -2.97
N LYS A 16 -12.80 3.90 -2.42
CA LYS A 16 -11.46 4.15 -2.99
C LYS A 16 -11.25 3.55 -4.39
N GLY A 17 -12.01 2.53 -4.74
CA GLY A 17 -12.02 1.92 -6.08
C GLY A 17 -12.86 2.66 -7.12
N ALA A 18 -13.71 3.62 -6.73
CA ALA A 18 -14.64 4.28 -7.63
C ALA A 18 -13.94 5.10 -8.72
N ALA A 19 -14.57 5.23 -9.89
CA ALA A 19 -14.09 6.10 -10.96
C ALA A 19 -14.16 7.58 -10.56
N GLY A 20 -13.38 8.42 -11.26
CA GLY A 20 -13.41 9.87 -11.06
C GLY A 20 -12.71 10.37 -9.80
N TRP A 21 -12.94 11.65 -9.49
CA TRP A 21 -12.24 12.39 -8.43
C TRP A 21 -12.56 11.91 -7.02
N SER A 22 -13.81 11.53 -6.75
CA SER A 22 -14.23 11.03 -5.43
C SER A 22 -13.43 9.80 -5.01
N GLY A 23 -13.30 8.81 -5.89
CA GLY A 23 -12.49 7.62 -5.63
C GLY A 23 -11.00 7.93 -5.48
N ARG A 24 -10.45 8.83 -6.30
CA ARG A 24 -9.04 9.27 -6.18
C ARG A 24 -8.76 9.94 -4.83
N TYR A 25 -9.67 10.78 -4.37
CA TYR A 25 -9.58 11.45 -3.07
C TYR A 25 -9.67 10.46 -1.92
N LEU A 26 -10.62 9.52 -1.95
CA LEU A 26 -10.77 8.50 -0.91
C LEU A 26 -9.55 7.56 -0.85
N ALA A 27 -9.00 7.17 -2.01
CA ALA A 27 -7.74 6.42 -2.09
C ALA A 27 -6.57 7.23 -1.52
N ALA A 28 -6.43 8.50 -1.89
CA ALA A 28 -5.36 9.36 -1.39
C ALA A 28 -5.44 9.55 0.13
N ARG A 29 -6.65 9.73 0.67
CA ARG A 29 -6.85 9.88 2.11
C ARG A 29 -6.53 8.61 2.88
N HIS A 30 -6.95 7.46 2.36
CA HIS A 30 -6.59 6.16 2.91
C HIS A 30 -5.07 5.98 2.97
N VAL A 31 -4.40 6.23 1.84
CA VAL A 31 -2.94 6.13 1.73
C VAL A 31 -2.26 7.09 2.71
N ALA A 32 -2.73 8.34 2.84
CA ALA A 32 -2.17 9.28 3.81
C ALA A 32 -2.26 8.77 5.25
N SER A 33 -3.41 8.24 5.67
CA SER A 33 -3.57 7.63 7.01
C SER A 33 -2.68 6.40 7.18
N LEU A 34 -2.56 5.56 6.16
CA LEU A 34 -1.71 4.38 6.19
C LEU A 34 -0.22 4.74 6.25
N THR A 35 0.23 5.74 5.50
CA THR A 35 1.60 6.26 5.55
C THR A 35 1.92 6.83 6.92
N ALA A 36 1.01 7.58 7.54
CA ALA A 36 1.19 8.07 8.91
C ALA A 36 1.41 6.92 9.91
N VAL A 37 0.63 5.84 9.80
CA VAL A 37 0.83 4.63 10.61
C VAL A 37 2.20 4.02 10.35
N LYS A 38 2.63 3.90 9.08
CA LYS A 38 3.96 3.36 8.73
C LYS A 38 5.11 4.22 9.27
N VAL A 39 4.98 5.55 9.24
CA VAL A 39 5.93 6.47 9.87
C VAL A 39 6.03 6.21 11.37
N LEU A 40 4.90 6.04 12.07
CA LEU A 40 4.91 5.74 13.51
C LEU A 40 5.60 4.41 13.82
N PHE A 41 5.31 3.35 13.05
CA PHE A 41 5.98 2.06 13.20
C PHE A 41 7.48 2.15 12.91
N LEU A 42 7.87 2.86 11.85
CA LEU A 42 9.28 3.04 11.50
C LEU A 42 10.02 3.85 12.57
N ALA A 43 9.39 4.89 13.13
CA ALA A 43 9.95 5.65 14.24
C ALA A 43 10.11 4.78 15.50
N ALA A 44 9.14 3.91 15.81
CA ALA A 44 9.26 2.97 16.91
C ALA A 44 10.44 1.99 16.70
N VAL A 45 10.58 1.43 15.49
CA VAL A 45 11.72 0.57 15.14
C VAL A 45 13.04 1.33 15.26
N TRP A 46 13.10 2.56 14.76
CA TRP A 46 14.27 3.42 14.86
C TRP A 46 14.71 3.66 16.30
N LEU A 47 13.76 3.99 17.18
CA LEU A 47 14.02 4.26 18.60
C LEU A 47 14.40 2.99 19.39
N VAL A 48 13.75 1.86 19.12
CA VAL A 48 13.97 0.60 19.87
C VAL A 48 15.29 -0.06 19.48
N PHE A 49 15.63 -0.05 18.19
CA PHE A 49 16.80 -0.77 17.67
C PHE A 49 18.01 0.13 17.37
N GLY A 50 17.87 1.45 17.52
CA GLY A 50 18.96 2.40 17.29
C GLY A 50 19.47 2.41 15.85
N LEU A 51 18.59 2.16 14.87
CA LEU A 51 18.99 2.05 13.47
C LEU A 51 19.51 3.39 12.93
N SER A 52 20.59 3.37 12.15
CA SER A 52 21.02 4.55 11.39
C SER A 52 20.32 4.55 10.04
N LEU A 53 19.19 5.25 9.95
CA LEU A 53 18.40 5.36 8.73
C LEU A 53 18.68 6.70 8.05
N ALA A 54 19.05 6.68 6.77
CA ALA A 54 19.19 7.89 5.98
C ALA A 54 17.80 8.53 5.78
N PRO A 55 17.56 9.80 6.19
CA PRO A 55 16.23 10.42 6.07
C PRO A 55 15.71 10.45 4.64
N PHE A 56 16.59 10.66 3.66
CA PHE A 56 16.23 10.62 2.25
C PHE A 56 15.71 9.24 1.82
N ALA A 57 16.39 8.17 2.22
CA ALA A 57 15.98 6.80 1.91
C ALA A 57 14.62 6.45 2.54
N VAL A 58 14.39 6.92 3.78
CA VAL A 58 13.09 6.80 4.46
C VAL A 58 11.98 7.45 3.65
N VAL A 59 12.18 8.70 3.22
CA VAL A 59 11.18 9.43 2.42
C VAL A 59 10.92 8.72 1.09
N VAL A 60 11.96 8.30 0.36
CA VAL A 60 11.81 7.60 -0.91
C VAL A 60 11.06 6.28 -0.74
N GLY A 61 11.44 5.47 0.26
CA GLY A 61 10.78 4.19 0.54
C GLY A 61 9.29 4.35 0.87
N LEU A 62 8.94 5.34 1.70
CA LEU A 62 7.55 5.64 2.04
C LEU A 62 6.75 6.20 0.86
N VAL A 63 7.35 7.04 0.01
CA VAL A 63 6.69 7.56 -1.20
C VAL A 63 6.43 6.43 -2.19
N VAL A 64 7.41 5.55 -2.42
CA VAL A 64 7.26 4.39 -3.31
C VAL A 64 6.13 3.48 -2.80
N ASP A 65 6.15 3.11 -1.52
CA ASP A 65 5.07 2.32 -0.91
C ASP A 65 3.69 2.99 -1.04
N ALA A 66 3.60 4.30 -0.78
CA ALA A 66 2.36 5.05 -0.86
C ALA A 66 1.77 5.09 -2.28
N LEU A 67 2.62 5.32 -3.28
CA LEU A 67 2.21 5.30 -4.69
C LEU A 67 1.74 3.89 -5.11
N SER A 68 2.43 2.85 -4.67
CA SER A 68 2.06 1.46 -4.95
C SER A 68 0.73 1.07 -4.33
N HIS A 69 0.45 1.55 -3.11
CA HIS A 69 -0.86 1.37 -2.45
C HIS A 69 -1.94 2.15 -3.19
N TRP A 70 -1.71 3.44 -3.45
CA TRP A 70 -2.68 4.28 -4.16
C TRP A 70 -3.04 3.66 -5.50
N TRP A 71 -2.05 3.13 -6.23
CA TRP A 71 -2.26 2.47 -7.51
C TRP A 71 -3.14 1.22 -7.37
N ALA A 72 -2.88 0.32 -6.42
CA ALA A 72 -3.68 -0.90 -6.23
C ALA A 72 -5.11 -0.62 -5.72
N ASP A 73 -5.27 0.36 -4.84
CA ASP A 73 -6.54 0.77 -4.25
C ASP A 73 -7.57 1.24 -5.28
N ARG A 74 -7.12 1.64 -6.47
CA ARG A 74 -8.00 1.98 -7.58
C ARG A 74 -8.75 0.77 -8.14
N ARG A 75 -8.43 -0.46 -7.73
CA ARG A 75 -9.02 -1.76 -8.11
C ARG A 75 -8.96 -2.13 -9.60
N HIS A 76 -9.28 -1.22 -10.51
CA HIS A 76 -9.24 -1.46 -11.96
C HIS A 76 -7.80 -1.68 -12.48
N THR A 77 -6.82 -1.06 -11.85
CA THR A 77 -5.37 -1.26 -12.06
C THR A 77 -4.98 -2.70 -11.72
N LEU A 78 -5.37 -3.18 -10.54
CA LEU A 78 -5.11 -4.52 -10.06
C LEU A 78 -5.86 -5.58 -10.88
N ALA A 79 -7.11 -5.31 -11.26
CA ALA A 79 -7.88 -6.17 -12.17
C ALA A 79 -7.19 -6.31 -13.54
N ARG A 80 -6.64 -5.21 -14.07
CA ARG A 80 -5.88 -5.22 -15.33
C ARG A 80 -4.60 -6.03 -15.19
N LEU A 81 -3.89 -5.90 -14.07
CA LEU A 81 -2.70 -6.69 -13.79
C LEU A 81 -3.05 -8.18 -13.69
N ALA A 82 -4.10 -8.53 -12.95
CA ALA A 82 -4.57 -9.91 -12.83
C ALA A 82 -4.86 -10.52 -14.21
N ARG A 83 -5.55 -9.80 -15.09
CA ARG A 83 -5.78 -10.27 -16.47
C ARG A 83 -4.48 -10.46 -17.26
N ARG A 84 -3.51 -9.55 -17.12
CA ARG A 84 -2.20 -9.65 -17.81
C ARG A 84 -1.32 -10.79 -17.29
N THR A 85 -1.49 -11.19 -16.04
CA THR A 85 -0.71 -12.28 -15.41
C THR A 85 -1.43 -13.63 -15.45
N GLY A 86 -2.50 -13.76 -16.25
CA GLY A 86 -3.27 -15.01 -16.37
C GLY A 86 -4.18 -15.31 -15.18
N LYS A 87 -4.37 -14.37 -14.27
CA LYS A 87 -5.26 -14.47 -13.09
C LYS A 87 -6.64 -13.84 -13.31
N GLY A 88 -6.97 -13.42 -14.54
CA GLY A 88 -8.26 -12.81 -14.88
C GLY A 88 -9.45 -13.72 -14.53
N GLY A 89 -9.41 -14.98 -14.93
CA GLY A 89 -10.48 -15.93 -14.58
C GLY A 89 -10.62 -16.15 -13.07
N TRP A 90 -9.53 -16.10 -12.30
CA TRP A 90 -9.62 -16.19 -10.83
C TRP A 90 -10.23 -14.92 -10.24
N TRP A 91 -9.83 -13.75 -10.74
CA TRP A 91 -10.41 -12.45 -10.35
C TRP A 91 -11.93 -12.41 -10.53
N ASP A 92 -12.44 -12.98 -11.62
CA ASP A 92 -13.87 -12.89 -11.98
C ASP A 92 -14.75 -13.93 -11.27
N HIS A 93 -14.21 -15.11 -10.94
CA HIS A 93 -15.01 -16.22 -10.37
C HIS A 93 -14.88 -16.39 -8.85
N ASP A 94 -13.80 -15.92 -8.24
CA ASP A 94 -13.57 -16.03 -6.79
C ASP A 94 -13.80 -14.68 -6.10
N PRO A 95 -14.83 -14.56 -5.25
CA PRO A 95 -15.12 -13.31 -4.53
C PRO A 95 -13.97 -12.79 -3.67
N GLN A 96 -13.05 -13.66 -3.23
CA GLN A 96 -11.90 -13.28 -2.41
C GLN A 96 -10.67 -12.89 -3.24
N ALA A 97 -10.60 -13.25 -4.53
CA ALA A 97 -9.42 -12.99 -5.36
C ALA A 97 -9.00 -11.52 -5.40
N PRO A 98 -9.91 -10.53 -5.55
CA PRO A 98 -9.53 -9.12 -5.52
C PRO A 98 -8.86 -8.70 -4.20
N TYR A 99 -9.33 -9.25 -3.07
CA TYR A 99 -8.76 -8.97 -1.75
C TYR A 99 -7.40 -9.67 -1.57
N LEU A 100 -7.28 -10.94 -1.96
CA LEU A 100 -6.04 -11.70 -1.81
C LEU A 100 -4.92 -11.13 -2.69
N LEU A 101 -5.22 -10.78 -3.94
CA LEU A 101 -4.26 -10.12 -4.82
C LEU A 101 -3.82 -8.76 -4.28
N ASP A 102 -4.77 -8.01 -3.72
CA ASP A 102 -4.49 -6.73 -3.07
C ASP A 102 -3.55 -6.89 -1.88
N GLN A 103 -3.83 -7.82 -0.96
CA GLN A 103 -2.93 -8.08 0.17
C GLN A 103 -1.54 -8.56 -0.28
N SER A 104 -1.47 -9.44 -1.29
CA SER A 104 -0.19 -9.92 -1.82
C SER A 104 0.65 -8.79 -2.43
N TRP A 105 0.00 -7.89 -3.16
CA TRP A 105 0.64 -6.71 -3.76
C TRP A 105 1.22 -5.80 -2.68
N HIS A 106 0.42 -5.48 -1.66
CA HIS A 106 0.86 -4.63 -0.56
C HIS A 106 2.04 -5.24 0.19
N THR A 107 2.02 -6.54 0.48
CA THR A 107 3.15 -7.22 1.13
C THR A 107 4.42 -7.16 0.30
N GLY A 108 4.32 -7.39 -1.02
CA GLY A 108 5.48 -7.29 -1.93
C GLY A 108 6.07 -5.88 -1.97
N TRP A 109 5.24 -4.84 -2.02
CA TRP A 109 5.72 -3.46 -2.03
C TRP A 109 6.24 -2.96 -0.69
N LEU A 110 5.72 -3.47 0.43
CA LEU A 110 6.29 -3.19 1.74
C LEU A 110 7.72 -3.75 1.84
N PHE A 111 7.97 -4.93 1.25
CA PHE A 111 9.33 -5.48 1.15
C PHE A 111 10.24 -4.59 0.28
N VAL A 112 9.79 -4.16 -0.89
CA VAL A 112 10.56 -3.22 -1.74
C VAL A 112 10.88 -1.92 -1.00
N ALA A 113 9.90 -1.35 -0.29
CA ALA A 113 10.11 -0.14 0.50
C ALA A 113 11.13 -0.38 1.63
N ALA A 114 11.05 -1.51 2.33
CA ALA A 114 12.05 -1.88 3.33
C ALA A 114 13.47 -1.94 2.74
N LEU A 115 13.64 -2.55 1.55
CA LEU A 115 14.93 -2.57 0.86
C LEU A 115 15.44 -1.18 0.49
N ILE A 116 14.57 -0.25 0.09
CA ILE A 116 14.97 1.14 -0.20
C ILE A 116 15.43 1.84 1.09
N VAL A 117 14.66 1.69 2.17
CA VAL A 117 14.93 2.32 3.46
C VAL A 117 16.27 1.84 4.04
N THR A 118 16.59 0.55 3.90
CA THR A 118 17.80 -0.05 4.49
C THR A 118 18.99 -0.13 3.53
N GLY A 119 18.75 -0.14 2.22
CA GLY A 119 19.79 -0.29 1.20
C GLY A 119 20.63 0.95 0.96
N VAL A 120 20.20 2.10 1.48
CA VAL A 120 20.97 3.36 1.48
C VAL A 120 21.37 3.67 2.92
N THR A 121 22.31 2.89 3.45
CA THR A 121 23.00 3.23 4.70
C THR A 121 24.17 4.15 4.36
N SER A 122 24.10 5.41 4.80
CA SER A 122 25.21 6.36 4.79
C SER A 122 26.26 6.02 5.84
#